data_AF-Q028F8-F1
#
_entry.id   AF-Q028F8-F1
#
_cell.length_a   1.000
_cell.length_b   1.000
_cell.length_c   1.000
_cell.angle_alpha   90.00
_cell.angle_beta   90.00
_cell.angle_gamma   90.00
#
_symmetry.space_group_name_H-M   'P 1'
#
loop_
_entity.id
_entity.type
_entity.pdbx_description
1 polymer ?
#
loop_
_entity_poly.entity_id
_entity_poly.type
_entity_poly.pdbx_seq_one_letter_code
_entity_poly.pdbx_strand_id
1 'polypeptide(L)'
;MTALAIFRPIRSVSAQFLKYALLEGESLRRIIMETRGIVGQSNISLEQCRSLIVSVPSSQEQREIIRRVEAFFALADRLEARCTNAKAHVDKLTQSILSKAFRGQLVETEAALAEAERREFESAAELLARLNGTPTRGLKRSTPEPTNGSGTHNDHRNMTRKRKAAKRG
;
A
#
# COMPACT_ATOMS: atom_id res chain seq x y z
N MET A 1 20.04 -0.28 24.07
CA MET A 1 19.75 0.32 25.39
C MET A 1 18.93 1.56 25.17
N THR A 2 17.69 1.60 25.66
CA THR A 2 16.86 2.81 25.68
C THR A 2 17.11 3.52 27.02
N ALA A 3 17.59 4.76 26.98
CA ALA A 3 17.68 5.60 28.17
C ALA A 3 16.37 6.38 28.33
N LEU A 4 15.89 6.50 29.57
CA LEU A 4 14.69 7.28 29.90
C LEU A 4 15.07 8.41 30.87
N ALA A 5 14.70 9.64 30.52
CA ALA A 5 14.83 10.81 31.37
C ALA A 5 13.44 11.38 31.68
N ILE A 6 13.19 11.73 32.94
CA ILE A 6 11.91 12.30 33.39
C ILE A 6 12.13 13.77 33.77
N PHE A 7 11.39 14.66 33.11
CA PHE A 7 11.36 16.09 33.45
C PHE A 7 10.14 16.37 34.33
N ARG A 8 10.38 16.86 35.56
CA ARG A 8 9.30 17.29 36.46
C ARG A 8 9.10 18.80 36.31
N PRO A 9 7.96 19.27 35.76
CA PRO A 9 7.70 20.70 35.62
C PRO A 9 7.53 21.38 36.98
N ILE A 10 7.98 22.63 37.06
CA ILE A 10 7.71 23.53 38.20
C ILE A 10 6.29 24.09 38.12
N ARG A 11 5.73 24.58 39.23
CA ARG A 11 4.32 25.03 39.32
C ARG A 11 3.92 26.09 38.28
N SER A 12 4.86 26.89 37.79
CA SER A 12 4.64 27.93 36.79
C SER A 12 4.63 27.43 35.33
N VAL A 13 4.96 26.16 35.10
CA VAL A 13 5.10 25.55 33.77
C VAL A 13 4.07 24.44 33.59
N SER A 14 3.24 24.55 32.56
CA SER A 14 2.35 23.45 32.16
C SER A 14 3.14 22.25 31.64
N ALA A 15 2.78 21.04 32.09
CA ALA A 15 3.37 19.80 31.59
C ALA A 15 3.16 19.62 30.07
N GLN A 16 2.00 20.06 29.54
CA GLN A 16 1.71 20.00 28.12
C GLN A 16 2.60 20.97 27.33
N PHE A 17 2.79 22.19 27.83
CA PHE A 17 3.72 23.14 27.22
C PHE A 17 5.13 22.57 27.20
N LEU A 18 5.60 22.04 28.33
CA LEU A 18 6.92 21.42 28.42
C LEU A 18 7.07 20.25 27.45
N LYS A 19 6.04 19.41 27.28
CA LYS A 19 6.02 18.35 26.26
C LYS A 19 6.26 18.92 24.85
N TYR A 20 5.54 19.96 24.44
CA TYR A 20 5.71 20.55 23.10
C TYR A 20 7.06 21.24 22.95
N ALA A 21 7.51 21.95 23.99
CA ALA A 21 8.82 22.59 24.01
C ALA A 21 9.97 21.57 23.97
N LEU A 22 9.81 20.39 24.58
CA LEU A 22 10.80 19.32 24.48
C LEU A 22 10.72 18.61 23.13
N LEU A 23 9.55 18.40 22.53
CA LEU A 23 9.46 17.72 21.23
C LEU A 23 10.10 18.52 20.10
N GLU A 24 9.89 19.84 20.06
CA GLU A 24 10.28 20.68 18.91
C GLU A 24 11.02 21.97 19.31
N GLY A 25 11.49 22.08 20.54
CA GLY A 25 12.23 23.25 21.00
C GLY A 25 13.60 23.39 20.33
N GLU A 26 13.98 24.64 20.07
CA GLU A 26 15.27 24.99 19.47
C GLU A 26 16.46 24.39 20.25
N SER A 27 16.38 24.45 21.58
CA SER A 27 17.41 23.92 22.48
C SER A 27 17.58 22.41 22.35
N LEU A 28 16.49 21.64 22.19
CA LEU A 28 16.61 20.20 21.97
C LEU A 28 17.20 19.92 20.59
N ARG A 29 16.75 20.64 19.55
CA ARG A 29 17.30 20.49 18.19
C ARG A 29 18.81 20.74 18.17
N ARG A 30 19.29 21.77 18.88
CA ARG A 30 20.72 22.08 19.01
C ARG A 30 21.50 20.92 19.62
N ILE A 31 21.05 20.41 20.78
CA ILE A 31 21.69 19.28 21.45
C ILE A 31 21.67 18.02 20.60
N ILE A 32 20.56 17.74 19.91
CA ILE A 32 20.47 16.59 19.00
C ILE A 32 21.47 16.74 17.85
N MET A 33 21.63 17.93 17.28
CA MET A 33 22.60 18.18 16.21
C MET A 33 24.05 18.01 16.69
N GLU A 34 24.38 18.50 17.89
CA GLU A 34 25.69 18.31 18.52
C GLU A 34 25.97 16.83 18.82
N THR A 35 24.96 16.10 19.29
CA THR A 35 25.08 14.67 19.64
C THR A 35 25.20 13.78 18.39
N ARG A 36 24.57 14.16 17.28
CA ARG A 36 24.63 13.43 15.99
C ARG A 36 26.03 13.39 15.36
N GLY A 37 26.95 14.25 15.78
CA GLY A 37 28.35 14.21 15.34
C GLY A 37 29.15 13.00 15.87
N ILE A 38 28.62 12.30 16.88
CA ILE A 38 29.27 11.15 17.51
C ILE A 38 28.72 9.87 16.87
N VAL A 39 29.54 9.25 16.02
CA VAL A 39 29.18 8.05 15.24
C VAL A 39 28.56 6.97 16.14
N GLY A 40 27.28 6.67 15.91
CA GLY A 40 26.60 5.48 16.46
C GLY A 40 25.93 5.63 17.83
N GLN A 41 26.00 6.79 18.50
CA GLN A 41 25.29 7.01 19.77
C GLN A 41 24.32 8.19 19.70
N SER A 42 23.08 7.90 19.28
CA SER A 42 21.95 8.85 19.39
C SER A 42 21.38 8.89 20.81
N ASN A 43 22.22 8.95 21.83
CA ASN A 43 21.77 8.97 23.22
C ASN A 43 22.09 10.31 23.86
N ILE A 44 21.06 10.99 24.37
CA ILE A 44 21.21 12.26 25.09
C ILE A 44 21.62 11.93 26.52
N SER A 45 22.76 12.45 26.98
CA SER A 45 23.24 12.25 28.34
C SER A 45 22.39 13.01 29.35
N LEU A 46 22.40 12.59 30.62
CA LEU A 46 21.69 13.31 31.68
C LEU A 46 22.21 14.75 31.85
N GLU A 47 23.50 14.97 31.59
CA GLU A 47 24.12 16.30 31.63
C GLU A 47 23.58 17.20 30.52
N GLN A 48 23.47 16.69 29.29
CA GLN A 48 22.84 17.39 28.18
C GLN A 48 21.35 17.68 28.46
N CYS A 49 20.63 16.75 29.08
CA CYS A 49 19.26 17.00 29.53
C CYS A 49 19.16 18.14 30.55
N ARG A 50 20.17 18.29 31.44
CA ARG A 50 20.22 19.36 32.45
C ARG A 50 20.63 20.72 31.87
N SER A 51 21.36 20.75 30.76
CA SER A 51 21.76 21.98 30.07
C SER A 51 20.69 22.53 29.12
N LEU A 52 19.56 21.84 28.97
CA LEU A 52 18.43 22.31 28.16
C LEU A 52 17.86 23.62 28.71
N ILE A 53 17.99 24.69 27.93
CA ILE A 53 17.37 25.98 28.21
C ILE A 53 16.00 26.01 27.54
N VAL A 54 14.93 26.13 28.31
CA VAL A 54 13.56 26.26 27.79
C VAL A 54 13.03 27.65 28.12
N SER A 55 12.66 28.42 27.09
CA SER A 55 11.97 29.70 27.29
C SER A 55 10.56 29.43 27.81
N VAL A 56 10.27 29.90 29.03
CA VAL A 56 8.97 29.73 29.67
C VAL A 56 8.18 31.03 29.58
N PRO A 57 7.16 31.12 28.72
CA PRO A 57 6.32 32.31 28.61
C PRO A 57 5.30 32.37 29.76
N SER A 58 4.48 33.42 29.80
CA SER A 58 3.44 33.57 30.82
C SER A 58 2.41 32.43 30.76
N SER A 59 1.71 32.14 31.86
CA SER A 59 0.72 31.06 31.89
C SER A 59 -0.45 31.24 30.90
N GLN A 60 -0.74 32.48 30.49
CA GLN A 60 -1.73 32.76 29.45
C GLN A 60 -1.19 32.37 28.06
N GLU A 61 0.03 32.76 27.74
CA GLU A 61 0.70 32.40 26.49
C GLU A 61 0.92 30.89 26.39
N GLN A 62 1.32 30.23 27.47
CA GLN A 62 1.45 28.77 27.51
C GLN A 62 0.14 28.09 27.08
N ARG A 63 -1.01 28.55 27.61
CA ARG A 63 -2.33 28.01 27.25
C ARG A 63 -2.69 28.26 25.79
N GLU A 64 -2.40 29.46 25.27
CA GLU A 64 -2.68 29.77 23.87
C GLU A 64 -1.80 28.96 22.91
N ILE A 65 -0.52 28.74 23.24
CA ILE A 65 0.37 27.87 22.49
C ILE A 65 -0.19 26.44 22.46
N ILE A 66 -0.54 25.89 23.62
CA ILE A 66 -1.13 24.55 23.73
C ILE A 66 -2.38 24.45 22.86
N ARG A 67 -3.31 25.40 22.98
CA ARG A 67 -4.57 25.42 22.21
C ARG A 67 -4.32 25.40 20.70
N ARG A 68 -3.35 26.18 20.21
CA ARG A 68 -3.00 26.22 18.78
C ARG A 68 -2.40 24.90 18.32
N VAL A 69 -1.47 24.35 19.09
CA VAL A 69 -0.82 23.08 18.76
C VAL A 69 -1.83 21.94 18.74
N GLU A 70 -2.72 21.84 19.72
CA GLU A 70 -3.79 20.84 19.76
C GLU A 70 -4.76 21.00 18.58
N ALA A 71 -5.11 22.23 18.20
CA ALA A 71 -5.94 22.48 17.02
C ALA A 71 -5.27 22.00 15.72
N PHE A 72 -3.95 22.13 15.59
CA PHE A 72 -3.21 21.61 14.45
C PHE A 72 -3.18 20.08 14.43
N PHE A 73 -2.96 19.42 15.56
CA PHE A 73 -3.05 17.96 15.64
C PHE A 73 -4.44 17.45 15.27
N ALA A 74 -5.50 18.08 15.80
CA ALA A 74 -6.88 17.72 15.44
C ALA A 74 -7.20 17.95 13.95
N LEU A 75 -6.54 18.91 13.29
CA LEU A 75 -6.65 19.08 11.85
C LEU A 75 -5.93 17.95 11.09
N ALA A 76 -4.72 17.59 11.53
CA ALA A 76 -3.95 16.50 10.95
C ALA A 76 -4.72 15.16 11.06
N ASP A 77 -5.28 14.84 12.24
CA ASP A 77 -6.07 13.63 12.46
C ASP A 77 -7.29 13.55 11.51
N ARG A 78 -7.99 14.69 11.32
CA ARG A 78 -9.12 14.77 10.38
C ARG A 78 -8.68 14.57 8.93
N LEU A 79 -7.52 15.12 8.56
CA LEU A 79 -6.98 14.95 7.21
C LEU A 79 -6.59 13.48 6.95
N GLU A 80 -5.90 12.86 7.91
CA GLU A 80 -5.52 11.45 7.84
C GLU A 80 -6.76 10.55 7.71
N ALA A 81 -7.79 10.79 8.51
CA ALA A 81 -9.06 10.06 8.41
C ALA A 81 -9.70 10.23 7.02
N ARG A 82 -9.73 11.46 6.48
CA ARG A 82 -10.27 11.72 5.14
C ARG A 82 -9.48 11.01 4.05
N CYS A 83 -8.16 11.03 4.11
CA CYS A 83 -7.29 10.32 3.16
C CYS A 83 -7.51 8.81 3.21
N THR A 84 -7.62 8.26 4.42
CA THR A 84 -7.87 6.82 4.64
C THR A 84 -9.22 6.39 4.06
N ASN A 85 -10.26 7.17 4.32
CA ASN A 85 -11.59 6.93 3.77
C ASN A 85 -11.60 7.04 2.23
N ALA A 86 -10.96 8.08 1.68
CA ALA A 86 -10.86 8.25 0.23
C ALA A 86 -10.15 7.06 -0.44
N LYS A 87 -9.05 6.57 0.16
CA LYS A 87 -8.36 5.37 -0.31
C LYS A 87 -9.28 4.14 -0.32
N ALA A 88 -10.00 3.92 0.78
CA ALA A 88 -10.97 2.82 0.86
C ALA A 88 -12.09 2.91 -0.19
N HIS A 89 -12.54 4.12 -0.53
CA HIS A 89 -13.51 4.34 -1.61
C HIS A 89 -12.94 4.02 -2.99
N VAL A 90 -11.70 4.43 -3.27
CA VAL A 90 -11.02 4.11 -4.54
C VAL A 90 -10.83 2.60 -4.69
N ASP A 91 -10.42 1.92 -3.62
CA ASP A 91 -10.25 0.45 -3.64
C ASP A 91 -11.59 -0.25 -3.93
N LYS A 92 -12.67 0.16 -3.27
CA LYS A 92 -14.03 -0.38 -3.53
C LYS A 92 -14.50 -0.10 -4.96
N LEU A 93 -14.27 1.11 -5.46
CA LEU A 93 -14.66 1.48 -6.82
C LEU A 93 -13.90 0.64 -7.85
N THR A 94 -12.60 0.45 -7.65
CA THR A 94 -11.76 -0.40 -8.52
C THR A 94 -12.28 -1.84 -8.55
N GLN A 95 -12.61 -2.40 -7.38
CA GLN A 95 -13.21 -3.75 -7.29
C GLN A 95 -14.57 -3.82 -7.98
N SER A 96 -15.43 -2.80 -7.80
CA SER A 96 -16.73 -2.76 -8.46
C SER A 96 -16.62 -2.63 -9.98
N ILE A 97 -15.68 -1.84 -10.49
CA ILE A 97 -15.44 -1.68 -11.92
C ILE A 97 -14.92 -2.99 -12.51
N LEU A 98 -13.92 -3.63 -11.87
CA LEU A 98 -13.40 -4.93 -12.31
C LEU A 98 -14.52 -5.99 -12.30
N SER A 99 -15.35 -6.02 -11.27
CA SER A 99 -16.49 -6.94 -11.20
C SER A 99 -17.49 -6.71 -12.34
N LYS A 100 -17.82 -5.45 -12.64
CA LYS A 100 -18.70 -5.11 -13.77
C LYS A 100 -18.05 -5.44 -15.12
N ALA A 101 -16.75 -5.21 -15.27
CA ALA A 101 -16.00 -5.54 -16.48
C ALA A 101 -15.98 -7.05 -16.74
N PHE A 102 -15.68 -7.87 -15.72
CA PHE A 102 -15.69 -9.34 -15.87
C PHE A 102 -17.09 -9.92 -16.13
N ARG A 103 -18.16 -9.24 -15.68
CA ARG A 103 -19.54 -9.63 -15.99
C ARG A 103 -20.03 -9.13 -17.36
N GLY A 104 -19.21 -8.39 -18.10
CA GLY A 104 -19.62 -7.77 -19.36
C GLY A 104 -20.69 -6.67 -19.18
N GLN A 105 -20.82 -6.13 -17.96
CA GLN A 105 -21.82 -5.12 -17.58
C GLN A 105 -21.25 -3.69 -17.58
N LEU A 106 -20.07 -3.51 -18.18
CA LEU A 106 -19.41 -2.20 -18.25
C LEU A 106 -19.97 -1.33 -19.38
N VAL A 107 -20.51 -2.00 -20.41
CA VAL A 107 -21.17 -1.42 -21.57
C VAL A 107 -22.52 -2.09 -21.74
N GLU A 108 -23.46 -1.39 -22.38
CA GLU A 108 -24.76 -1.96 -22.72
C GLU A 108 -24.57 -3.19 -23.60
N THR A 109 -25.41 -4.20 -23.39
CA THR A 109 -25.36 -5.41 -24.19
C THR A 109 -25.82 -5.13 -25.62
N GLU A 110 -25.28 -5.87 -26.58
CA GLU A 110 -25.65 -5.74 -28.00
C GLU A 110 -27.17 -5.84 -28.23
N ALA A 111 -27.84 -6.69 -27.44
CA ALA A 111 -29.29 -6.82 -27.44
C ALA A 111 -30.01 -5.54 -27.02
N ALA A 112 -29.55 -4.87 -25.95
CA ALA A 112 -30.15 -3.63 -25.46
C ALA A 112 -29.95 -2.47 -26.45
N LEU A 113 -28.75 -2.38 -27.06
CA LEU A 113 -28.48 -1.41 -28.12
C LEU A 113 -29.38 -1.66 -29.34
N ALA A 114 -29.58 -2.92 -29.71
CA ALA A 114 -30.42 -3.28 -30.84
C ALA A 114 -31.89 -2.92 -30.65
N GLU A 115 -32.44 -3.14 -29.45
CA GLU A 115 -33.79 -2.71 -29.08
C GLU A 115 -33.95 -1.18 -29.12
N ALA A 116 -32.98 -0.45 -28.55
CA ALA A 116 -33.00 1.01 -28.53
C ALA A 116 -32.93 1.62 -29.94
N GLU A 117 -32.14 1.01 -30.83
CA GLU A 117 -31.96 1.45 -32.22
C GLU A 117 -33.01 0.86 -33.18
N ARG A 118 -33.93 0.00 -32.69
CA ARG A 118 -34.88 -0.79 -33.49
C ARG A 118 -34.22 -1.54 -34.65
N ARG A 119 -33.05 -2.11 -34.41
CA ARG A 119 -32.36 -2.98 -35.36
C ARG A 119 -32.48 -4.44 -34.94
N GLU A 120 -32.40 -5.34 -35.91
CA GLU A 120 -32.29 -6.77 -35.62
C GLU A 120 -30.87 -7.10 -35.15
N PHE A 121 -30.76 -8.09 -34.26
CA PHE A 121 -29.47 -8.65 -33.84
C PHE A 121 -29.56 -10.18 -33.80
N GLU A 122 -28.45 -10.86 -34.12
CA GLU A 122 -28.33 -12.32 -34.05
C GLU A 122 -27.85 -12.72 -32.64
N SER A 123 -28.58 -13.63 -31.99
CA SER A 123 -28.20 -14.17 -30.69
C SER A 123 -27.06 -15.19 -30.80
N ALA A 124 -26.31 -15.40 -29.71
CA ALA A 124 -25.25 -16.40 -29.68
C ALA A 124 -25.77 -17.83 -29.96
N ALA A 125 -27.00 -18.14 -29.55
CA ALA A 125 -27.62 -19.44 -29.81
C ALA A 125 -27.90 -19.65 -31.31
N GLU A 126 -28.38 -18.61 -32.00
CA GLU A 126 -28.62 -18.63 -33.45
C GLU A 126 -27.30 -18.75 -34.23
N LEU A 127 -26.27 -17.98 -33.82
CA LEU A 127 -24.95 -18.06 -34.44
C LEU A 127 -24.31 -19.44 -34.27
N LEU A 128 -24.43 -20.05 -33.09
CA LEU A 128 -23.97 -21.42 -32.82
C LEU A 128 -24.74 -22.46 -33.64
N ALA A 129 -26.07 -22.33 -33.73
CA ALA A 129 -26.88 -23.21 -34.55
C ALA A 129 -26.47 -23.12 -36.03
N ARG A 130 -26.17 -21.90 -36.53
CA ARG A 130 -25.67 -21.69 -37.89
C ARG A 130 -24.30 -22.33 -38.11
N LEU A 131 -23.35 -22.13 -37.19
CA LEU A 131 -22.00 -22.70 -37.28
C LEU A 131 -22.02 -24.23 -37.21
N ASN A 132 -22.86 -24.81 -36.36
CA ASN A 132 -23.02 -26.26 -36.23
C ASN A 132 -23.84 -26.86 -37.39
N GLY A 133 -24.70 -26.07 -38.04
CA GLY A 133 -25.49 -26.46 -39.21
C GLY A 133 -24.74 -26.34 -40.55
N THR A 134 -23.68 -25.51 -40.62
CA THR A 134 -22.78 -25.47 -41.77
C THR A 134 -21.78 -26.64 -41.73
N PRO A 135 -21.65 -27.45 -42.79
CA PRO A 135 -20.62 -28.47 -42.85
C PRO A 135 -19.24 -27.80 -42.82
N THR A 136 -18.47 -28.07 -41.77
CA THR A 136 -17.10 -27.60 -41.57
C THR A 136 -16.28 -27.81 -42.85
N ARG A 137 -15.95 -26.72 -43.57
CA ARG A 137 -14.96 -26.78 -44.66
C ARG A 137 -13.58 -26.96 -44.02
N GLY A 138 -13.24 -28.22 -43.79
CA GLY A 138 -11.95 -28.81 -43.44
C GLY A 138 -10.89 -27.91 -42.81
N LEU A 139 -10.75 -27.98 -41.48
CA LEU A 139 -9.42 -28.17 -40.91
C LEU A 139 -9.21 -29.67 -40.75
N LYS A 140 -8.38 -30.25 -41.63
CA LYS A 140 -7.84 -31.60 -41.46
C LYS A 140 -7.19 -31.67 -40.07
N ARG A 141 -7.85 -32.31 -39.11
CA ARG A 141 -7.13 -32.89 -37.97
C ARG A 141 -6.34 -34.05 -38.54
N SER A 142 -5.07 -33.83 -38.81
CA SER A 142 -4.11 -34.92 -38.93
C SER A 142 -4.02 -35.59 -37.55
N THR A 143 -4.77 -36.66 -37.37
CA THR A 143 -4.46 -37.69 -36.37
C THR A 143 -3.09 -38.29 -36.72
N PRO A 144 -2.12 -38.35 -35.81
CA PRO A 144 -0.89 -39.11 -36.06
C PRO A 144 -1.23 -40.61 -36.03
N GLU A 145 -0.89 -41.33 -37.10
CA GLU A 145 -0.89 -42.79 -37.11
C GLU A 145 0.19 -43.34 -36.16
N PRO A 146 -0.04 -44.53 -35.56
CA PRO A 146 0.95 -45.18 -34.72
C PRO A 146 1.95 -45.94 -35.60
N THR A 147 3.18 -45.44 -35.72
CA THR A 147 4.28 -46.21 -36.32
C THR A 147 5.02 -47.00 -35.23
N ASN A 148 4.77 -48.31 -35.21
CA ASN A 148 5.67 -49.29 -34.62
C ASN A 148 6.96 -49.36 -35.43
N GLY A 149 8.12 -49.38 -34.78
CA GLY A 149 9.36 -49.88 -35.40
C GLY A 149 10.66 -49.21 -34.99
N SER A 150 11.29 -49.78 -33.95
CA SER A 150 12.71 -50.16 -33.87
C SER A 150 13.84 -49.15 -34.17
N GLY A 151 14.70 -48.97 -33.16
CA GLY A 151 16.15 -48.69 -33.29
C GLY A 151 16.49 -47.23 -33.60
N THR A 152 17.53 -46.60 -33.09
CA THR A 152 18.73 -46.92 -32.30
C THR A 152 19.37 -45.57 -31.94
N HIS A 153 20.09 -45.46 -30.81
CA HIS A 153 21.25 -44.55 -30.59
C HIS A 153 21.06 -43.04 -30.93
N ASN A 154 21.29 -42.06 -30.05
CA ASN A 154 22.50 -41.84 -29.27
C ASN A 154 22.32 -40.58 -28.40
N ASP A 155 23.16 -40.48 -27.38
CA ASP A 155 23.39 -39.39 -26.44
C ASP A 155 23.27 -37.96 -27.00
N HIS A 156 22.76 -37.03 -26.17
CA HIS A 156 23.61 -36.00 -25.55
C HIS A 156 22.80 -35.08 -24.61
N ARG A 157 23.15 -35.16 -23.31
CA ARG A 157 23.28 -34.08 -22.32
C ARG A 157 22.47 -32.78 -22.59
N ASN A 158 21.61 -32.39 -21.65
CA ASN A 158 22.06 -31.44 -20.64
C ASN A 158 21.15 -31.34 -19.40
N MET A 159 21.84 -31.19 -18.27
CA MET A 159 21.39 -30.85 -16.92
C MET A 159 20.45 -29.63 -16.96
N THR A 160 19.54 -29.39 -16.02
CA THR A 160 19.88 -28.87 -14.68
C THR A 160 18.60 -28.67 -13.83
N ARG A 161 18.76 -28.87 -12.50
CA ARG A 161 17.98 -28.32 -11.36
C ARG A 161 16.80 -29.13 -10.80
N LYS A 162 17.13 -30.21 -10.08
CA LYS A 162 16.49 -30.50 -8.78
C LYS A 162 17.26 -29.77 -7.69
N ARG A 163 16.62 -28.82 -6.98
CA ARG A 163 17.05 -28.35 -5.66
C ARG A 163 16.00 -28.83 -4.66
N LYS A 164 16.33 -29.84 -3.87
CA LYS A 164 15.63 -30.13 -2.61
C LYS A 164 16.60 -30.74 -1.61
N ALA A 165 16.52 -30.18 -0.40
CA ALA A 165 16.95 -30.69 0.89
C ALA A 165 18.39 -30.46 1.37
N ALA A 166 18.43 -30.03 2.63
CA ALA A 166 19.42 -30.32 3.67
C ALA A 166 20.72 -29.50 3.68
N LYS A 167 20.72 -28.39 4.44
CA LYS A 167 21.75 -28.16 5.47
C LYS A 167 21.36 -27.04 6.43
N ARG A 168 21.19 -27.40 7.70
CA ARG A 168 21.63 -26.64 8.88
C ARG A 168 21.58 -27.61 10.06
N GLY A 169 22.70 -28.31 10.23
CA GLY A 169 23.26 -28.50 11.57
C GLY A 169 24.04 -27.25 11.96
#